data_AF-A0A6B2UZX3-F1
#
_entry.id   AF-A0A6B2UZX3-F1
#
_cell.length_a   1.000
_cell.length_b   1.000
_cell.length_c   1.000
_cell.angle_alpha   90.00
_cell.angle_beta   90.00
_cell.angle_gamma   90.00
#
_symmetry.space_group_name_H-M   'P 1'
#
loop_
_entity.id
_entity.type
_entity.pdbx_description
1 polymer ?
#
loop_
_entity_poly.entity_id
_entity_poly.type
_entity_poly.pdbx_seq_one_letter_code
_entity_poly.pdbx_strand_id
1 'polypeptide(L)'
;MGGAGACGVPDEVDWQGEHRWYDRPWVPVGLSVLLVGGMAAVLLRVGLGGPGAVGGVTGAVGGIVGGVWAGARVRREITRETGLSRQQLPVVARRLRKEHLPADRRVQRAMDLLASRQLRQLRRGRHTFPLLFGLYVLLGADMLTSGNTAFGLFWLLLAAFTLVAVASRRRTLARLVRVRARLTATTGPPTGGAECPPSDSA
;
A
#
# COMPACT_ATOMS: atom_id res chain seq x y z
N MET A 1 -25.99 -37.13 -22.28
CA MET A 1 -24.52 -37.05 -22.32
C MET A 1 -24.07 -36.06 -21.25
N GLY A 2 -23.88 -36.57 -20.03
CA GLY A 2 -23.48 -35.76 -18.87
C GLY A 2 -21.96 -35.59 -18.87
N GLY A 3 -21.50 -34.34 -18.86
CA GLY A 3 -20.09 -34.02 -18.69
C GLY A 3 -19.66 -34.45 -17.28
N ALA A 4 -18.79 -35.44 -17.21
CA ALA A 4 -18.05 -35.78 -15.99
C ALA A 4 -17.37 -34.51 -15.49
N GLY A 5 -17.77 -34.07 -14.29
CA GLY A 5 -17.18 -32.93 -13.62
C GLY A 5 -15.68 -33.15 -13.48
N ALA A 6 -14.91 -32.40 -14.25
CA ALA A 6 -13.49 -32.26 -14.03
C ALA A 6 -13.32 -31.77 -12.59
N CYS A 7 -12.86 -32.65 -11.71
CA CYS A 7 -12.31 -32.28 -10.42
C CYS A 7 -11.20 -31.26 -10.70
N GLY A 8 -11.57 -29.98 -10.66
CA GLY A 8 -10.69 -28.88 -11.00
C GLY A 8 -9.43 -29.02 -10.17
N VAL A 9 -8.30 -29.17 -10.86
CA VAL A 9 -6.99 -29.15 -10.23
C VAL A 9 -6.99 -27.93 -9.31
N PRO A 10 -6.77 -28.10 -7.99
CA PRO A 10 -6.79 -26.98 -7.06
C PRO A 10 -5.86 -25.92 -7.61
N ASP A 11 -6.43 -24.75 -7.91
CA ASP A 11 -5.82 -23.63 -8.63
C ASP A 11 -4.41 -23.37 -8.08
N GLU A 12 -3.41 -24.03 -8.68
CA GLU A 12 -2.06 -24.07 -8.15
C GLU A 12 -1.52 -22.67 -8.34
N VAL A 13 -1.17 -22.03 -7.23
CA VAL A 13 -0.82 -20.62 -7.23
C VAL A 13 0.44 -20.44 -8.08
N ASP A 14 0.28 -19.90 -9.30
CA ASP A 14 1.42 -19.54 -10.14
C ASP A 14 2.20 -18.38 -9.51
N TRP A 15 3.20 -18.74 -8.72
CA TRP A 15 4.08 -17.80 -8.03
C TRP A 15 5.07 -17.11 -8.98
N GLN A 16 5.34 -17.70 -10.16
CA GLN A 16 6.39 -17.26 -11.07
C GLN A 16 5.87 -16.38 -12.21
N GLY A 17 4.67 -16.64 -12.74
CA GLY A 17 4.11 -15.94 -13.90
C GLY A 17 3.69 -14.49 -13.66
N GLU A 18 3.52 -14.05 -12.41
CA GLU A 18 3.00 -12.69 -12.10
C GLU A 18 4.07 -11.63 -11.77
N HIS A 19 5.36 -11.92 -11.97
CA HIS A 19 6.45 -10.95 -11.78
C HIS A 19 6.57 -9.96 -12.98
N ARG A 20 5.66 -8.99 -13.09
CA ARG A 20 5.81 -7.86 -14.04
C ARG A 20 6.64 -6.72 -13.43
N TRP A 21 7.57 -6.16 -14.21
CA TRP A 21 8.51 -5.10 -13.78
C TRP A 21 7.82 -3.83 -13.26
N TYR A 22 6.63 -3.52 -13.78
CA TYR A 22 5.81 -2.36 -13.41
C TYR A 22 5.22 -2.44 -11.98
N ASP A 23 5.25 -3.62 -11.33
CA ASP A 23 4.67 -3.82 -9.99
C ASP A 23 5.65 -3.50 -8.84
N ARG A 24 6.88 -3.08 -9.15
CA ARG A 24 7.84 -2.67 -8.11
C ARG A 24 7.28 -1.40 -7.44
N PRO A 25 6.87 -1.45 -6.15
CA PRO A 25 6.29 -0.28 -5.46
C PRO A 25 7.29 0.88 -5.34
N TRP A 26 8.57 0.61 -5.57
CA TRP A 26 9.63 1.61 -5.69
C TRP A 26 9.52 2.47 -6.95
N VAL A 27 8.83 2.02 -8.01
CA VAL A 27 8.65 2.82 -9.24
C VAL A 27 7.75 4.02 -8.99
N PRO A 28 6.51 3.89 -8.46
CA PRO A 28 5.71 5.06 -8.14
C PRO A 28 6.31 5.91 -7.02
N VAL A 29 6.95 5.28 -6.01
CA VAL A 29 7.65 6.03 -4.95
C VAL A 29 8.84 6.81 -5.52
N GLY A 30 9.66 6.16 -6.34
CA GLY A 30 10.81 6.76 -7.02
C GLY A 30 10.39 7.89 -7.95
N LEU A 31 9.33 7.69 -8.73
CA LEU A 31 8.75 8.71 -9.60
C LEU A 31 8.20 9.90 -8.80
N SER A 32 7.50 9.64 -7.69
CA SER A 32 7.00 10.69 -6.78
C SER A 32 8.16 11.50 -6.19
N VAL A 33 9.21 10.80 -5.75
CA VAL A 33 10.44 11.38 -5.20
C VAL A 33 11.16 12.22 -6.25
N LEU A 34 11.23 11.74 -7.50
CA LEU A 34 11.90 12.44 -8.58
C LEU A 34 11.12 13.70 -9.00
N LEU A 35 9.78 13.61 -9.05
CA LEU A 35 8.92 14.76 -9.32
C LEU A 35 8.96 15.80 -8.20
N VAL A 36 8.73 15.39 -6.96
CA VAL A 36 8.71 16.30 -5.80
C VAL A 36 10.11 16.86 -5.53
N GLY A 37 11.14 16.01 -5.56
CA GLY A 37 12.53 16.40 -5.37
C GLY A 37 13.07 17.26 -6.50
N GLY A 38 12.74 16.94 -7.75
CA GLY A 38 13.10 17.77 -8.91
C GLY A 38 12.43 19.14 -8.87
N MET A 39 11.13 19.20 -8.55
CA MET A 39 10.40 20.46 -8.40
C MET A 39 10.95 21.29 -7.23
N ALA A 40 11.24 20.66 -6.09
CA ALA A 40 11.88 21.33 -4.95
C ALA A 40 13.28 21.86 -5.32
N ALA A 41 14.10 21.08 -6.03
CA ALA A 41 15.43 21.50 -6.44
C ALA A 41 15.39 22.71 -7.40
N VAL A 42 14.45 22.73 -8.35
CA VAL A 42 14.23 23.87 -9.24
C VAL A 42 13.78 25.10 -8.45
N LEU A 43 12.83 24.95 -7.53
CA LEU A 43 12.36 26.05 -6.68
C LEU A 43 13.47 26.62 -5.79
N LEU A 44 14.28 25.75 -5.18
CA LEU A 44 15.45 26.17 -4.38
C LEU A 44 16.48 26.91 -5.24
N ARG A 45 16.72 26.45 -6.47
CA ARG A 45 17.68 27.09 -7.38
C ARG A 45 17.20 28.46 -7.88
N VAL A 46 15.91 28.60 -8.16
CA VAL A 46 15.34 29.84 -8.72
C VAL A 46 15.05 30.88 -7.62
N GLY A 47 14.60 30.46 -6.44
CA GLY A 47 14.12 31.40 -5.42
C GLY A 47 15.07 31.72 -4.28
N LEU A 48 16.10 30.91 -4.01
CA LEU A 48 16.95 31.11 -2.82
C LEU A 48 18.37 31.58 -3.10
N GLY A 49 18.88 31.52 -4.34
CA GLY A 49 20.14 32.15 -4.78
C GLY A 49 21.40 31.89 -3.94
N GLY A 50 21.35 31.00 -2.94
CA GLY A 50 22.29 30.99 -1.81
C GLY A 50 22.36 29.66 -1.04
N PRO A 51 23.20 29.59 0.00
CA PRO A 51 23.64 28.35 0.66
C PRO A 51 22.54 27.51 1.33
N GLY A 52 21.31 28.04 1.46
CA GLY A 52 20.14 27.30 1.96
C GLY A 52 19.69 26.12 1.08
N ALA A 53 20.11 26.08 -0.19
CA ALA A 53 19.82 24.97 -1.10
C ALA A 53 20.40 23.62 -0.61
N VAL A 54 21.50 23.65 0.15
CA VAL A 54 22.15 22.42 0.65
C VAL A 54 21.30 21.72 1.70
N GLY A 55 20.68 22.46 2.63
CA GLY A 55 19.85 21.90 3.69
C GLY A 55 18.58 21.19 3.19
N GLY A 56 17.94 21.74 2.14
CA GLY A 56 16.74 21.15 1.53
C GLY A 56 17.01 19.80 0.86
N VAL A 57 18.16 19.66 0.20
CA VAL A 57 18.57 18.42 -0.46
C VAL A 57 18.87 17.33 0.58
N THR A 58 19.57 17.64 1.66
CA THR A 58 19.89 16.67 2.72
C THR A 58 18.61 16.16 3.41
N GLY A 59 17.64 17.04 3.68
CA GLY A 59 16.36 16.67 4.27
C GLY A 59 15.53 15.74 3.38
N ALA A 60 15.46 16.03 2.06
CA ALA A 60 14.76 15.19 1.10
C ALA A 60 15.38 13.79 1.00
N VAL A 61 16.71 13.72 0.89
CA VAL A 61 17.45 12.44 0.84
C VAL A 61 17.24 11.64 2.13
N GLY A 62 17.33 12.30 3.30
CA GLY A 62 17.08 11.66 4.59
C GLY A 62 15.67 11.07 4.71
N GLY A 63 14.65 11.81 4.23
CA GLY A 63 13.26 11.33 4.20
C GLY A 63 13.07 10.10 3.31
N ILE A 64 13.71 10.06 2.14
CA ILE A 64 13.67 8.92 1.22
C ILE A 64 14.33 7.69 1.85
N VAL A 65 15.56 7.85 2.35
CA VAL A 65 16.32 6.76 2.98
C VAL A 65 15.58 6.22 4.21
N GLY A 66 15.05 7.11 5.06
CA GLY A 66 14.23 6.75 6.21
C GLY A 66 12.98 5.97 5.82
N GLY A 67 12.28 6.41 4.77
CA GLY A 67 11.10 5.72 4.23
C GLY A 67 11.42 4.33 3.67
N VAL A 68 12.51 4.20 2.90
CA VAL A 68 13.00 2.92 2.36
C VAL A 68 13.34 1.96 3.49
N TRP A 69 14.09 2.43 4.49
CA TRP A 69 14.52 1.63 5.63
C TRP A 69 13.34 1.18 6.51
N ALA A 70 12.41 2.09 6.82
CA ALA A 70 11.18 1.76 7.54
C ALA A 70 10.35 0.70 6.77
N GLY A 71 10.22 0.86 5.45
CA GLY A 71 9.54 -0.12 4.59
C GLY A 71 10.22 -1.48 4.58
N ALA A 72 11.56 -1.53 4.55
CA ALA A 72 12.33 -2.76 4.61
C ALA A 72 12.18 -3.46 5.97
N ARG A 73 12.17 -2.70 7.07
CA ARG A 73 11.99 -3.22 8.44
C ARG A 73 10.61 -3.85 8.61
N VAL A 74 9.57 -3.16 8.18
CA VAL A 74 8.18 -3.67 8.22
C VAL A 74 8.03 -4.96 7.42
N ARG A 75 8.65 -5.04 6.23
CA ARG A 75 8.62 -6.28 5.42
C ARG A 75 9.27 -7.46 6.13
N ARG A 76 10.43 -7.25 6.77
CA ARG A 76 11.13 -8.31 7.51
C ARG A 76 10.27 -8.87 8.65
N GLU A 77 9.55 -8.00 9.35
CA GLU A 77 8.68 -8.39 10.45
C GLU A 77 7.47 -9.19 9.96
N ILE A 78 6.85 -8.76 8.85
CA ILE A 78 5.71 -9.47 8.25
C ILE A 78 6.11 -10.86 7.74
N THR A 79 7.27 -11.00 7.09
CA THR A 79 7.81 -12.30 6.66
C THR A 79 7.97 -13.26 7.85
N ARG A 80 8.45 -12.77 9.00
CA ARG A 80 8.59 -13.59 10.22
C ARG A 80 7.25 -14.06 10.78
N GLU A 81 6.24 -13.18 10.79
CA GLU A 81 4.92 -13.51 11.36
C GLU A 81 4.08 -14.42 10.45
N THR A 82 4.18 -14.23 9.13
CA THR A 82 3.34 -14.96 8.16
C THR A 82 3.96 -16.28 7.70
N GLY A 83 5.27 -16.48 7.91
CA GLY A 83 6.01 -17.62 7.38
C GLY A 83 6.17 -17.61 5.85
N LEU A 84 5.65 -16.60 5.16
CA LEU A 84 5.77 -16.45 3.71
C LEU A 84 7.16 -15.96 3.32
N SER A 85 7.66 -16.43 2.17
CA SER A 85 8.92 -15.93 1.62
C SER A 85 8.80 -14.45 1.23
N ARG A 86 9.95 -13.74 1.19
CA ARG A 86 9.99 -12.32 0.76
C ARG A 86 9.42 -12.12 -0.67
N GLN A 87 9.48 -13.16 -1.50
CA GLN A 87 8.99 -13.14 -2.88
C GLN A 87 7.49 -13.42 -2.98
N GLN A 88 6.92 -14.21 -2.06
CA GLN A 88 5.49 -14.51 -2.01
C GLN A 88 4.66 -13.34 -1.46
N LEU A 89 5.22 -12.55 -0.54
CA LEU A 89 4.53 -11.41 0.08
C LEU A 89 3.92 -10.41 -0.93
N PRO A 90 4.63 -9.93 -1.97
CA PRO A 90 4.02 -9.04 -2.98
C PRO A 90 2.90 -9.70 -3.77
N VAL A 91 2.97 -11.00 -4.06
CA VAL A 91 1.91 -11.75 -4.76
C VAL A 91 0.65 -11.80 -3.90
N VAL A 92 0.79 -12.14 -2.62
CA VAL A 92 -0.32 -12.16 -1.66
C VAL A 92 -0.91 -10.75 -1.49
N ALA A 93 -0.07 -9.72 -1.39
CA ALA A 93 -0.53 -8.33 -1.33
C ALA A 93 -1.24 -7.87 -2.63
N ARG A 94 -0.93 -8.45 -3.78
CA ARG A 94 -1.61 -8.19 -5.05
C ARG A 94 -2.97 -8.86 -5.10
N ARG A 95 -3.05 -10.13 -4.71
CA ARG A 95 -4.32 -10.86 -4.60
C ARG A 95 -5.27 -10.19 -3.61
N LEU A 96 -4.74 -9.72 -2.48
CA LEU A 96 -5.48 -8.88 -1.52
C LEU A 96 -6.03 -7.61 -2.17
N ARG A 97 -5.24 -6.93 -3.02
CA ARG A 97 -5.68 -5.74 -3.75
C ARG A 97 -6.73 -6.04 -4.81
N LYS A 98 -6.66 -7.20 -5.48
CA LYS A 98 -7.63 -7.68 -6.47
C LYS A 98 -8.88 -8.30 -5.83
N GLU A 99 -8.96 -8.39 -4.50
CA GLU A 99 -10.05 -9.02 -3.76
C GLU A 99 -10.24 -10.51 -4.12
N HIS A 100 -9.19 -11.17 -4.61
CA HIS A 100 -9.21 -12.59 -5.01
C HIS A 100 -8.78 -13.48 -3.85
N LEU A 101 -9.65 -14.39 -3.43
CA LEU A 101 -9.45 -15.27 -2.29
C LEU A 101 -8.93 -16.64 -2.76
N PRO A 102 -7.70 -17.04 -2.40
CA PRO A 102 -7.16 -18.34 -2.77
C PRO A 102 -7.87 -19.47 -2.00
N ALA A 103 -7.94 -20.67 -2.58
CA ALA A 103 -8.51 -21.85 -1.92
C ALA A 103 -7.66 -22.37 -0.75
N ASP A 104 -6.34 -22.16 -0.79
CA ASP A 104 -5.42 -22.61 0.26
C ASP A 104 -5.62 -21.83 1.57
N ARG A 105 -5.98 -22.56 2.64
CA ARG A 105 -6.16 -22.05 4.01
C ARG A 105 -4.90 -21.38 4.56
N ARG A 106 -3.70 -21.83 4.20
CA ARG A 106 -2.44 -21.21 4.66
C ARG A 106 -2.29 -19.80 4.09
N VAL A 107 -2.58 -19.63 2.81
CA VAL A 107 -2.53 -18.32 2.14
C VAL A 107 -3.65 -17.40 2.65
N GLN A 108 -4.86 -17.92 2.89
CA GLN A 108 -5.95 -17.15 3.50
C GLN A 108 -5.58 -16.60 4.88
N ARG A 109 -4.97 -17.41 5.75
CA ARG A 109 -4.48 -16.95 7.08
C ARG A 109 -3.43 -15.85 6.94
N ALA A 110 -2.48 -16.00 6.01
CA ALA A 110 -1.48 -14.97 5.77
C ALA A 110 -2.09 -13.67 5.22
N MET A 111 -3.12 -13.76 4.36
CA MET A 111 -3.88 -12.61 3.87
C MET A 111 -4.62 -11.89 5.00
N ASP A 112 -5.26 -12.61 5.93
CA ASP A 112 -5.94 -12.01 7.07
C ASP A 112 -4.97 -11.31 8.03
N LEU A 113 -3.83 -11.94 8.33
CA LEU A 113 -2.77 -11.31 9.13
C LEU A 113 -2.25 -10.02 8.47
N LEU A 114 -1.99 -10.06 7.16
CA LEU A 114 -1.54 -8.88 6.41
C LEU A 114 -2.61 -7.77 6.42
N ALA A 115 -3.87 -8.12 6.15
CA ALA A 115 -4.99 -7.17 6.14
C ALA A 115 -5.23 -6.55 7.52
N SER A 116 -5.19 -7.34 8.59
CA SER A 116 -5.35 -6.85 9.97
C SER A 116 -4.23 -5.90 10.39
N ARG A 117 -2.98 -6.17 9.97
CA ARG A 117 -1.84 -5.29 10.23
C ARG A 117 -1.94 -3.99 9.43
N GLN A 118 -2.30 -4.06 8.15
CA GLN A 118 -2.55 -2.88 7.32
C GLN A 118 -3.69 -2.02 7.89
N LEU A 119 -4.78 -2.63 8.35
CA LEU A 119 -5.87 -1.92 9.01
C LEU A 119 -5.40 -1.22 10.29
N ARG A 120 -4.59 -1.88 11.14
CA ARG A 120 -4.02 -1.27 12.34
C ARG A 120 -3.09 -0.10 12.02
N GLN A 121 -2.19 -0.27 11.05
CA GLN A 121 -1.29 0.80 10.60
C GLN A 121 -2.05 1.98 10.02
N LEU A 122 -3.02 1.71 9.14
CA LEU A 122 -3.88 2.76 8.58
C LEU A 122 -4.65 3.47 9.67
N ARG A 123 -5.19 2.78 10.70
CA ARG A 123 -5.91 3.43 11.80
C ARG A 123 -5.03 4.32 12.68
N ARG A 124 -3.79 3.88 12.99
CA ARG A 124 -2.84 4.70 13.77
C ARG A 124 -2.50 6.02 13.10
N GLY A 125 -2.34 6.02 11.77
CA GLY A 125 -2.07 7.24 10.99
C GLY A 125 -3.29 8.10 10.67
N ARG A 126 -4.38 8.05 11.46
CA ARG A 126 -5.61 8.79 11.16
C ARG A 126 -5.45 10.29 11.15
N HIS A 127 -4.70 10.83 12.10
CA HIS A 127 -4.54 12.27 12.28
C HIS A 127 -3.35 12.84 11.52
N THR A 128 -2.42 12.00 11.04
CA THR A 128 -1.21 12.45 10.34
C THR A 128 -1.52 13.24 9.07
N PHE A 129 -2.44 12.77 8.23
CA PHE A 129 -2.76 13.46 6.98
C PHE A 129 -3.49 14.80 7.16
N PRO A 130 -4.54 14.91 8.02
CA PRO A 130 -5.15 16.19 8.33
C PRO A 130 -4.16 17.22 8.90
N LEU A 131 -3.26 16.78 9.79
CA LEU A 131 -2.22 17.65 10.35
C LEU A 131 -1.25 18.13 9.26
N LEU A 132 -0.77 17.23 8.39
CA LEU A 132 0.07 17.60 7.26
C LEU A 132 -0.62 18.55 6.29
N PHE A 133 -1.92 18.33 6.01
CA PHE A 133 -2.71 19.23 5.18
C PHE A 133 -2.74 20.64 5.79
N GLY A 134 -3.11 20.76 7.07
CA GLY A 134 -3.15 22.04 7.77
C GLY A 134 -1.78 22.74 7.78
N LEU A 135 -0.71 21.99 8.03
CA LEU A 135 0.66 22.50 7.98
C LEU A 135 1.02 23.05 6.60
N TYR A 136 0.74 22.31 5.53
CA TYR A 136 1.05 22.76 4.16
C TYR A 136 0.21 23.97 3.74
N VAL A 137 -1.06 24.05 4.16
CA VAL A 137 -1.89 25.24 3.91
C VAL A 137 -1.34 26.46 4.65
N LEU A 138 -0.96 26.31 5.92
CA LEU A 138 -0.36 27.39 6.72
C LEU A 138 0.96 27.87 6.11
N LEU A 139 1.86 26.96 5.75
CA LEU A 139 3.12 27.29 5.08
C LEU A 139 2.90 27.95 3.71
N GLY A 140 1.91 27.48 2.94
CA GLY A 140 1.56 28.07 1.66
C GLY A 140 1.03 29.49 1.80
N ALA A 141 0.14 29.73 2.78
CA ALA A 141 -0.40 31.06 3.07
C ALA A 141 0.69 32.02 3.54
N ASP A 142 1.55 31.60 4.48
CA ASP A 142 2.68 32.39 5.00
C ASP A 142 3.66 32.83 3.89
N MET A 143 3.97 31.92 2.96
CA MET A 143 4.83 32.22 1.81
C MET A 143 4.15 33.19 0.83
N LEU A 144 2.84 33.07 0.62
CA LEU A 144 2.08 34.01 -0.21
C LEU A 144 2.05 35.41 0.40
N THR A 145 1.82 35.53 1.71
CA THR A 145 1.82 36.82 2.41
C THR A 145 3.21 37.47 2.43
N SER A 146 4.26 36.67 2.39
CA SER A 146 5.65 37.13 2.28
C SER A 146 6.07 37.51 0.85
N GLY A 147 5.16 37.46 -0.13
CA GLY A 147 5.42 37.79 -1.54
C GLY A 147 6.08 36.67 -2.35
N ASN A 148 6.28 35.48 -1.76
CA ASN A 148 6.91 34.35 -2.42
C ASN A 148 5.87 33.40 -3.06
N THR A 149 5.29 33.85 -4.17
CA THR A 149 4.18 33.17 -4.84
C THR A 149 4.51 31.76 -5.30
N ALA A 150 5.72 31.53 -5.82
CA ALA A 150 6.11 30.21 -6.33
C ALA A 150 6.14 29.14 -5.22
N PHE A 151 6.75 29.46 -4.07
CA PHE A 151 6.79 28.54 -2.92
C PHE A 151 5.42 28.39 -2.26
N GLY A 152 4.64 29.48 -2.20
CA GLY A 152 3.26 29.43 -1.72
C GLY A 152 2.40 28.43 -2.50
N LEU A 153 2.41 28.54 -3.83
CA LEU A 153 1.69 27.61 -4.72
C LEU A 153 2.19 26.17 -4.61
N PHE A 154 3.50 25.97 -4.45
CA PHE A 154 4.08 24.64 -4.25
C PHE A 154 3.54 23.96 -2.99
N TRP A 155 3.51 24.65 -1.85
CA TRP A 155 2.97 24.10 -0.61
C TRP A 155 1.46 23.81 -0.71
N LEU A 156 0.71 24.69 -1.39
CA LEU A 156 -0.71 24.45 -1.64
C LEU A 156 -0.95 23.23 -2.56
N LEU A 157 -0.07 23.00 -3.54
CA LEU A 157 -0.10 21.79 -4.37
C LEU A 157 0.16 20.52 -3.55
N LEU A 158 1.13 20.56 -2.62
CA LEU A 158 1.35 19.47 -1.68
C LEU A 158 0.13 19.24 -0.77
N ALA A 159 -0.53 20.31 -0.31
CA ALA A 159 -1.78 20.22 0.42
C ALA A 159 -2.87 19.51 -0.41
N ALA A 160 -3.06 19.88 -1.68
CA ALA A 160 -3.99 19.20 -2.58
C ALA A 160 -3.65 17.71 -2.74
N PHE A 161 -2.37 17.36 -2.85
CA PHE A 161 -1.94 15.96 -2.92
C PHE A 161 -2.28 15.18 -1.64
N THR A 162 -2.19 15.80 -0.46
CA THR A 162 -2.61 15.13 0.79
C THR A 162 -4.11 14.82 0.82
N LEU A 163 -4.98 15.65 0.20
CA LEU A 163 -6.41 15.35 0.08
C LEU A 163 -6.64 14.10 -0.78
N VAL A 164 -5.94 13.98 -1.91
CA VAL A 164 -5.98 12.78 -2.76
C VAL A 164 -5.51 11.55 -1.98
N ALA A 165 -4.44 11.69 -1.19
CA ALA A 165 -3.94 10.62 -0.33
C ALA A 165 -4.96 10.20 0.74
N VAL A 166 -5.69 11.15 1.35
CA VAL A 166 -6.78 10.84 2.30
C VAL A 166 -7.91 10.10 1.60
N ALA A 167 -8.34 10.55 0.43
CA ALA A 167 -9.40 9.89 -0.33
C ALA A 167 -9.00 8.45 -0.72
N SER A 168 -7.77 8.28 -1.22
CA SER A 168 -7.21 6.96 -1.55
C SER A 168 -7.16 6.06 -0.30
N ARG A 169 -6.67 6.57 0.83
CA ARG A 169 -6.63 5.85 2.11
C ARG A 169 -8.01 5.41 2.58
N ARG A 170 -9.04 6.26 2.48
CA ARG A 170 -10.42 5.90 2.84
C ARG A 170 -10.93 4.74 1.97
N ARG A 171 -10.68 4.80 0.66
CA ARG A 171 -11.03 3.71 -0.28
C ARG A 171 -10.30 2.40 0.05
N THR A 172 -9.00 2.47 0.37
CA THR A 172 -8.22 1.30 0.78
C THR A 172 -8.74 0.70 2.08
N LEU A 173 -9.10 1.53 3.06
CA LEU A 173 -9.66 1.05 4.33
C LEU A 173 -10.99 0.34 4.11
N ALA A 174 -11.91 0.93 3.35
CA ALA A 174 -13.19 0.32 3.01
C ALA A 174 -13.00 -1.03 2.28
N ARG A 175 -12.07 -1.09 1.31
CA ARG A 175 -11.70 -2.35 0.63
C ARG A 175 -11.20 -3.40 1.61
N LEU A 176 -10.24 -3.06 2.47
CA LEU A 176 -9.65 -4.01 3.42
C LEU A 176 -10.67 -4.54 4.43
N VAL A 177 -11.62 -3.70 4.88
CA VAL A 177 -12.72 -4.14 5.75
C VAL A 177 -13.61 -5.16 5.04
N ARG A 178 -13.96 -4.92 3.77
CA ARG A 178 -14.77 -5.86 2.98
C ARG A 178 -14.04 -7.20 2.74
N VAL A 179 -12.77 -7.15 2.35
CA VAL A 179 -11.96 -8.36 2.12
C VAL A 179 -11.83 -9.18 3.40
N ARG A 180 -11.61 -8.51 4.54
CA ARG A 180 -11.54 -9.18 5.84
C ARG A 180 -12.87 -9.84 6.21
N ALA A 181 -14.00 -9.14 6.04
CA ALA A 181 -15.32 -9.71 6.30
C ALA A 181 -15.57 -11.00 5.47
N ARG A 182 -15.15 -11.00 4.19
CA ARG A 182 -15.23 -12.19 3.33
C ARG A 182 -14.32 -13.33 3.81
N LEU A 183 -13.07 -13.02 4.17
CA LEU A 183 -12.13 -14.02 4.72
C LEU A 183 -12.67 -14.66 6.00
N THR A 184 -13.25 -13.88 6.91
CA THR A 184 -13.83 -14.41 8.15
C THR A 184 -15.06 -15.29 7.88
N ALA A 185 -15.90 -14.94 6.90
CA ALA A 185 -17.04 -15.76 6.51
C ALA A 185 -16.62 -17.12 5.93
N THR A 186 -15.58 -17.15 5.09
CA THR A 186 -15.06 -18.41 4.51
C THR A 186 -14.29 -19.26 5.50
N THR A 187 -13.68 -18.65 6.52
CA THR A 187 -12.90 -19.36 7.56
C THR A 187 -13.77 -19.78 8.76
N GLY A 188 -15.09 -19.60 8.69
CA GLY A 188 -16.02 -20.04 9.73
C GLY A 188 -15.84 -21.53 10.06
N PRO A 189 -16.24 -21.97 11.27
CA PRO A 189 -16.16 -23.37 11.66
C PRO A 189 -16.82 -24.21 10.57
N PRO A 190 -16.20 -25.33 10.13
CA PRO A 190 -16.79 -26.18 9.12
C PRO A 190 -18.17 -26.57 9.63
N THR A 191 -19.22 -25.98 9.05
CA THR A 191 -20.59 -26.42 9.27
C THR A 191 -20.59 -27.88 8.87
N GLY A 192 -20.71 -28.75 9.88
CA GLY A 192 -20.37 -30.16 9.79
C GLY A 192 -21.02 -30.84 8.58
N GLY A 193 -20.24 -31.70 7.93
CA GLY A 193 -20.76 -32.81 7.16
C GLY A 193 -21.72 -32.46 6.02
N ALA A 194 -21.23 -31.81 4.98
CA ALA A 194 -21.62 -32.32 3.66
C ALA A 194 -20.74 -33.56 3.44
N GLU A 195 -21.10 -34.67 4.09
CA GLU A 195 -20.67 -35.99 3.64
C GLU A 195 -21.02 -36.05 2.16
N CYS A 196 -20.00 -36.13 1.31
CA CYS A 196 -20.22 -36.54 -0.07
C CYS A 196 -20.98 -37.87 0.04
N PRO A 197 -22.18 -38.00 -0.54
CA PRO A 197 -22.87 -39.27 -0.53
C PRO A 197 -21.91 -40.31 -1.11
N PRO A 198 -21.78 -41.49 -0.47
CA PRO A 198 -20.90 -42.54 -0.95
C PRO A 198 -21.24 -42.77 -2.42
N SER A 199 -20.23 -42.68 -3.29
CA SER A 199 -20.42 -43.02 -4.70
C SER A 199 -20.60 -44.53 -4.75
N ASP A 200 -21.86 -44.98 -4.68
CA ASP A 200 -22.19 -46.37 -4.86
C ASP A 200 -21.73 -46.78 -6.27
N SER A 201 -20.67 -47.57 -6.25
CA SER A 201 -20.06 -48.24 -7.38
C SER A 201 -21.07 -49.21 -8.01
N ALA A 202 -21.41 -48.94 -9.27
CA ALA A 202 -22.02 -49.90 -10.19
C ALA A 202 -20.93 -50.68 -10.94
#